data_AF-A0A9D1P0H7-F1
#
_entry.id   AF-A0A9D1P0H7-F1
#
_cell.length_a   1.000
_cell.length_b   1.000
_cell.length_c   1.000
_cell.angle_alpha   90.00
_cell.angle_beta   90.00
_cell.angle_gamma   90.00
#
_symmetry.space_group_name_H-M   'P 1'
#
loop_
_entity.id
_entity.type
_entity.pdbx_description
1 polymer ?
#
loop_
_entity_poly.entity_id
_entity_poly.type
_entity_poly.pdbx_seq_one_letter_code
_entity_poly.pdbx_strand_id
1 'polypeptide(L)'
;MERNLTTGSVLKNILFFSLPYLLSYFLQTLYGMADLFIIGQFEGVSSTTAVSIGSQVMHMLTVMIVGLAMGSTVSIGQAVGGNNTKKAARSIGNTVTLFMVLSLVLM
;
A
#
# COMPACT_ATOMS: atom_id res chain seq x y z
N MET A 1 -8.34 -12.33 20.47
CA MET A 1 -7.37 -13.45 20.61
C MET A 1 -6.09 -13.04 19.92
N GLU A 2 -5.09 -12.61 20.69
CA GLU A 2 -3.75 -12.29 20.18
C GLU A 2 -3.12 -13.59 19.68
N ARG A 3 -3.01 -13.75 18.36
CA ARG A 3 -2.28 -14.87 17.76
C ARG A 3 -0.80 -14.53 17.80
N ASN A 4 -0.11 -15.08 18.80
CA ASN A 4 1.34 -15.03 18.91
C ASN A 4 1.96 -15.63 17.64
N LEU A 5 2.56 -14.78 16.79
CA LEU A 5 3.18 -15.19 15.52
C LEU A 5 4.47 -16.00 15.73
N THR A 6 4.93 -16.13 16.97
CA THR A 6 6.13 -16.85 17.42
C THR A 6 5.86 -18.27 17.90
N THR A 7 4.60 -18.68 18.09
CA THR A 7 4.26 -20.04 18.56
C THR A 7 3.46 -20.80 17.50
N GLY A 8 4.14 -21.67 16.74
CA GLY A 8 3.54 -22.56 15.74
C GLY A 8 4.36 -22.70 14.45
N SER A 9 3.94 -23.58 13.54
CA SER A 9 4.61 -23.75 12.23
C SER A 9 4.52 -22.46 11.40
N VAL A 10 5.67 -21.82 11.22
CA VAL A 10 5.87 -20.57 10.46
C VAL A 10 5.17 -20.61 9.10
N LEU A 11 5.23 -21.75 8.41
CA LEU A 11 4.59 -21.99 7.12
C LEU A 11 3.07 -21.76 7.13
N LYS A 12 2.37 -22.22 8.18
CA LYS A 12 0.91 -22.11 8.26
C LYS A 12 0.46 -20.68 8.56
N ASN A 13 1.22 -19.94 9.37
CA ASN A 13 0.94 -18.53 9.65
C ASN A 13 1.21 -17.66 8.42
N ILE A 14 2.32 -17.89 7.72
CA ILE A 14 2.62 -17.18 6.47
C ILE A 14 1.51 -17.45 5.45
N LEU A 15 1.13 -18.71 5.22
CA LEU A 15 0.04 -19.05 4.29
C LEU A 15 -1.26 -18.33 4.64
N PHE A 16 -1.70 -18.41 5.90
CA PHE A 16 -2.97 -17.81 6.32
C PHE A 16 -2.96 -16.27 6.29
N PHE A 17 -1.79 -15.65 6.51
CA PHE A 17 -1.64 -14.19 6.44
C PHE A 17 -1.49 -13.70 4.99
N SER A 18 -0.80 -14.46 4.15
CA SER A 18 -0.55 -14.12 2.74
C SER A 18 -1.79 -14.30 1.86
N LEU A 19 -2.65 -15.26 2.18
CA LEU A 19 -3.85 -15.58 1.39
C LEU A 19 -4.82 -14.38 1.23
N PRO A 20 -5.24 -13.69 2.30
CA PRO A 20 -6.08 -12.49 2.17
C PRO A 20 -5.35 -11.34 1.49
N TYR A 21 -4.03 -11.22 1.67
CA TYR A 21 -3.22 -10.20 1.00
C TYR A 21 -3.13 -10.44 -0.51
N LEU A 22 -2.91 -11.69 -0.91
CA LEU A 22 -2.90 -12.12 -2.32
C LEU A 22 -4.26 -11.89 -2.96
N LEU A 23 -5.35 -12.25 -2.28
CA LEU A 23 -6.71 -12.00 -2.77
C LEU A 23 -6.97 -10.50 -2.95
N SER A 24 -6.51 -9.66 -2.01
CA SER A 24 -6.63 -8.20 -2.11
C SER A 24 -5.89 -7.65 -3.33
N TYR A 25 -4.64 -8.08 -3.55
CA TYR A 25 -3.89 -7.69 -4.76
C TYR A 25 -4.50 -8.21 -6.06
N PHE A 26 -5.07 -9.41 -6.04
CA PHE A 26 -5.76 -9.99 -7.19
C PHE A 26 -6.99 -9.16 -7.56
N LEU A 27 -7.83 -8.81 -6.58
CA LEU A 27 -8.98 -7.94 -6.77
C LEU A 27 -8.58 -6.53 -7.22
N GLN A 28 -7.48 -6.00 -6.67
CA GLN A 28 -6.94 -4.70 -7.08
C GLN A 28 -6.49 -4.69 -8.55
N THR A 29 -5.84 -5.78 -9.00
CA THR A 29 -5.46 -5.95 -10.41
C THR A 29 -6.70 -6.03 -11.31
N LEU A 30 -7.71 -6.81 -10.91
CA LEU A 30 -8.99 -6.88 -11.64
C LEU A 30 -9.68 -5.53 -11.74
N TYR A 31 -9.64 -4.72 -10.68
CA TYR A 31 -10.18 -3.37 -10.69
C TYR A 31 -9.46 -2.47 -11.71
N GLY A 32 -8.12 -2.49 -11.73
CA GLY A 32 -7.34 -1.73 -12.71
C GLY A 32 -7.62 -2.16 -14.16
N MET A 33 -7.82 -3.46 -14.40
CA MET A 33 -8.23 -3.97 -15.72
C MET A 33 -9.64 -3.51 -16.10
N ALA A 34 -10.59 -3.52 -15.16
CA ALA A 34 -11.95 -3.07 -15.40
C ALA A 34 -12.02 -1.57 -15.69
N ASP A 35 -11.24 -0.76 -14.97
CA ASP A 35 -11.14 0.69 -15.19
C ASP A 35 -10.62 1.00 -16.61
N LEU A 36 -9.54 0.35 -17.02
CA LEU A 36 -9.02 0.46 -18.39
C LEU A 36 -10.01 -0.02 -19.46
N PHE A 37 -10.75 -1.09 -19.18
CA PHE A 37 -11.75 -1.64 -20.11
C PHE A 37 -12.94 -0.69 -20.29
N ILE A 38 -13.44 -0.10 -19.21
CA ILE A 38 -14.52 0.89 -19.26
C ILE A 38 -14.04 2.14 -20.00
N ILE A 39 -12.88 2.70 -19.63
CA ILE A 39 -12.36 3.90 -20.29
C ILE A 39 -12.11 3.67 -21.79
N GLY A 40 -11.65 2.48 -22.17
CA GLY A 40 -11.47 2.09 -23.57
C GLY A 40 -12.76 1.97 -24.39
N GLN A 41 -13.93 1.84 -23.76
CA GLN A 41 -15.23 1.77 -24.43
C GLN A 41 -15.93 3.14 -24.56
N PHE A 42 -15.65 4.09 -23.67
CA PHE A 42 -16.45 5.32 -23.55
C PHE A 42 -15.84 6.58 -24.21
N GLU A 43 -14.53 6.62 -24.54
CA GLU A 43 -13.95 7.77 -25.25
C GLU A 43 -12.97 7.37 -26.39
N GLY A 44 -12.93 8.17 -27.46
CA GLY A 44 -12.07 7.96 -28.63
C GLY A 44 -10.56 8.00 -28.33
N VAL A 45 -9.75 7.59 -29.33
CA VAL A 45 -8.29 7.36 -29.25
C VAL A 45 -7.47 8.51 -28.62
N SER A 46 -7.97 9.74 -28.66
CA SER A 46 -7.34 10.91 -28.02
C SER A 46 -7.40 10.88 -26.49
N SER A 47 -8.54 10.46 -25.92
CA SER A 47 -8.72 10.45 -24.47
C SER A 47 -8.10 9.23 -23.79
N THR A 48 -8.12 8.08 -24.45
CA THR A 48 -7.44 6.87 -23.95
C THR A 48 -5.93 7.07 -23.84
N THR A 49 -5.31 7.83 -24.74
CA THR A 49 -3.88 8.19 -24.66
C THR A 49 -3.59 9.13 -23.49
N ALA A 50 -4.45 10.14 -23.28
CA ALA A 50 -4.32 11.06 -22.14
C ALA A 50 -4.52 10.34 -20.79
N VAL A 51 -5.50 9.44 -20.70
CA VAL A 51 -5.72 8.62 -19.51
C VAL A 51 -4.57 7.64 -19.28
N SER A 52 -4.02 7.01 -20.31
CA SER A 52 -2.91 6.07 -20.15
C SER A 52 -1.65 6.76 -19.60
N ILE A 53 -1.32 7.96 -20.11
CA ILE A 53 -0.21 8.77 -19.57
C ILE A 53 -0.54 9.25 -18.15
N GLY A 54 -1.76 9.72 -17.88
CA GLY A 54 -2.20 10.12 -16.55
C GLY A 54 -2.11 8.97 -15.53
N SER A 55 -2.59 7.79 -15.91
CA SER A 55 -2.54 6.56 -15.12
C SER A 55 -1.10 6.13 -14.83
N GLN A 56 -0.19 6.22 -15.82
CA GLN A 56 1.24 5.95 -15.62
C GLN A 56 1.87 6.89 -14.58
N VAL A 57 1.56 8.19 -14.65
CA VAL A 57 2.05 9.20 -13.68
C VAL A 57 1.47 8.93 -12.29
N MET A 58 0.16 8.67 -12.21
CA MET A 58 -0.49 8.30 -10.95
C MET A 58 0.08 7.01 -10.36
N HIS A 59 0.43 6.04 -11.20
CA HIS A 59 1.08 4.80 -10.76
C HIS A 59 2.46 5.08 -10.18
N MET A 60 3.29 5.88 -10.85
CA MET A 60 4.62 6.26 -10.35
C MET A 60 4.53 6.98 -9.00
N LEU A 61 3.61 7.94 -8.86
CA LEU A 61 3.35 8.63 -7.60
C LEU A 61 2.90 7.64 -6.51
N THR A 62 1.97 6.75 -6.83
CA THR A 62 1.47 5.74 -5.90
C THR A 62 2.58 4.81 -5.42
N VAL A 63 3.45 4.34 -6.32
CA VAL A 63 4.58 3.46 -5.97
C VAL A 63 5.57 4.17 -5.03
N MET A 64 5.85 5.46 -5.26
CA MET A 64 6.70 6.24 -4.35
C MET A 64 6.09 6.38 -2.95
N ILE A 65 4.79 6.70 -2.88
CA ILE A 65 4.05 6.83 -1.62
C ILE A 65 4.00 5.49 -0.87
N VAL A 66 3.72 4.39 -1.59
CA VAL A 66 3.75 3.03 -1.03
C VAL A 66 5.15 2.67 -0.52
N GLY A 67 6.21 3.06 -1.23
CA GLY A 67 7.59 2.87 -0.78
C GLY A 67 7.90 3.59 0.53
N LEU A 68 7.48 4.85 0.67
CA LEU A 68 7.61 5.63 1.91
C LEU A 68 6.79 5.01 3.06
N ALA A 69 5.58 4.52 2.76
CA ALA A 69 4.71 3.85 3.73
C ALA A 69 5.33 2.54 4.22
N MET A 70 5.90 1.75 3.30
CA MET A 70 6.56 0.49 3.60
C MET A 70 7.83 0.71 4.45
N GLY A 71 8.64 1.72 4.12
CA GLY A 71 9.81 2.08 4.93
C GLY A 71 9.43 2.49 6.36
N SER A 72 8.35 3.26 6.51
CA SER A 72 7.81 3.64 7.82
C SER A 72 7.29 2.45 8.62
N THR A 73 6.53 1.53 7.98
CA THR A 73 6.01 0.33 8.65
C THR A 73 7.11 -0.62 9.09
N VAL A 74 8.20 -0.76 8.33
CA VAL A 74 9.39 -1.52 8.75
C VAL A 74 10.03 -0.90 10.00
N SER A 75 10.21 0.43 10.03
CA SER A 75 10.76 1.13 11.20
C SER A 75 9.88 0.96 12.45
N ILE A 76 8.55 1.05 12.28
CA ILE A 76 7.58 0.81 13.36
C ILE A 76 7.64 -0.65 13.81
N GLY A 77 7.68 -1.61 12.88
CA GLY A 77 7.77 -3.04 13.18
C GLY A 77 9.02 -3.40 13.98
N GLN A 78 10.18 -2.80 13.65
CA GLN A 78 11.41 -2.94 14.42
C GLN A 78 11.29 -2.35 15.83
N ALA A 79 10.68 -1.17 15.98
CA ALA A 79 10.49 -0.54 17.29
C ALA A 79 9.53 -1.33 18.20
N VAL A 80 8.47 -1.90 17.61
CA VAL A 80 7.51 -2.79 18.30
C VAL A 80 8.18 -4.11 18.69
N GLY A 81 8.95 -4.73 17.78
CA GLY A 81 9.69 -5.96 18.05
C GLY A 81 10.78 -5.81 19.12
N GLY A 82 11.38 -4.63 19.25
CA GLY A 82 12.32 -4.28 20.31
C GLY A 82 11.68 -3.87 21.65
N ASN A 83 10.36 -4.06 21.81
CA ASN A 83 9.57 -3.70 22.99
C ASN A 83 9.69 -2.21 23.41
N ASN A 84 10.03 -1.33 22.46
CA ASN A 84 10.24 0.10 22.70
C ASN A 84 9.03 0.91 22.25
N THR A 85 7.98 0.86 23.06
CA THR A 85 6.68 1.50 22.80
C THR A 85 6.79 3.03 22.61
N LYS A 86 7.74 3.69 23.28
CA LYS A 86 8.01 5.13 23.10
C LYS A 86 8.57 5.44 21.71
N LYS A 87 9.54 4.65 21.22
CA LYS A 87 10.05 4.80 19.85
C LYS A 87 8.97 4.47 18.82
N ALA A 88 8.16 3.44 19.06
CA ALA A 88 7.04 3.09 18.18
C ALA A 88 6.04 4.25 18.05
N ALA A 89 5.59 4.82 19.17
CA ALA A 89 4.66 5.96 19.16
C ALA A 89 5.24 7.18 18.44
N ARG A 90 6.53 7.48 18.64
CA ARG A 90 7.19 8.62 17.98
C ARG A 90 7.38 8.39 16.48
N SER A 91 7.67 7.15 16.07
CA SER A 91 7.79 6.77 14.66
C SER A 91 6.44 6.86 13.95
N ILE A 92 5.38 6.36 14.57
CA ILE A 92 4.00 6.50 14.07
C ILE A 92 3.63 7.97 13.91
N GLY A 93 3.86 8.79 14.94
CA GLY A 93 3.58 10.23 14.87
C GLY A 93 4.32 10.93 13.73
N ASN A 94 5.62 10.65 13.58
CA ASN A 94 6.42 11.23 12.50
C ASN A 94 5.94 10.79 11.11
N THR A 95 5.56 9.52 10.96
CA THR A 95 4.96 9.00 9.72
C THR A 95 3.64 9.72 9.41
N VAL A 96 2.73 9.85 10.39
CA VAL A 96 1.45 10.55 10.18
C VAL A 96 1.67 12.01 9.77
N THR A 97 2.58 12.73 10.41
CA THR A 97 2.92 14.12 10.03
C THR A 97 3.50 14.20 8.62
N LEU A 98 4.40 13.28 8.25
CA LEU A 98 4.98 13.20 6.91
C LEU A 98 3.87 12.99 5.85
N PHE A 99 2.98 12.02 6.06
CA PHE A 99 1.86 11.75 5.14
C PHE A 99 0.84 12.88 5.08
N MET A 100 0.59 13.58 6.19
CA MET A 100 -0.30 14.74 6.21
C MET A 100 0.26 15.89 5.38
N VAL A 101 1.56 16.18 5.49
CA VAL A 101 2.23 17.19 4.64
C VAL A 101 2.21 16.76 3.18
N LEU A 102 2.52 15.49 2.89
CA LEU A 102 2.51 14.97 1.52
C LEU A 102 1.11 15.09 0.90
N SER A 103 0.06 14.77 1.65
CA SER A 103 -1.33 14.89 1.21
C SER A 103 -1.72 16.33 0.89
N LEU A 104 -1.25 17.31 1.66
CA LEU A 104 -1.51 18.74 1.40
C LEU A 104 -0.77 19.26 0.17
N VAL A 105 0.39 18.69 -0.15
CA VAL A 105 1.18 19.09 -1.34
C VAL A 105 0.64 18.44 -2.62
N LEU A 106 0.07 17.24 -2.51
CA LEU A 106 -0.46 16.49 -3.66
C LEU A 106 -1.88 16.93 -4.06
N MET A 107 -2.64 17.53 -3.12
CA MET A 107 -3.94 18.15 -3.38
C MET A 107 -3.80 19.50 -4.07
#